data_AF-A0A2E5EIR2-F1
#
_entry.id   AF-A0A2E5EIR2-F1
#
_cell.length_a   1.000
_cell.length_b   1.000
_cell.length_c   1.000
_cell.angle_alpha   90.00
_cell.angle_beta   90.00
_cell.angle_gamma   90.00
#
_symmetry.space_group_name_H-M   'P 1'
#
loop_
_entity.id
_entity.type
_entity.pdbx_description
1 polymer ?
#
loop_
_entity_poly.entity_id
_entity_poly.type
_entity_poly.pdbx_seq_one_letter_code
_entity_poly.pdbx_strand_id
1 'polypeptide(L)'
;MANPAMTGPLINTNGFRIAGLAIERPRGTKGSKLTYVTGLMQNIEAKKRFGVRIELNLLDRSGAKVGVATDYTAVVESMGMWRFRALVLDRRAAQVNLAGIRED
;
A
#
# COMPACT_ATOMS: atom_id res chain seq x y z
N MET A 1 3.12 21.88 7.44
CA MET A 1 4.13 21.66 6.37
C MET A 1 3.79 20.34 5.68
N ALA A 2 3.60 20.34 4.36
CA ALA A 2 3.36 19.11 3.60
C ALA A 2 4.71 18.40 3.35
N ASN A 3 4.77 17.08 3.61
CA ASN A 3 5.98 16.28 3.39
C ASN A 3 6.18 16.04 1.87
N PRO A 4 7.35 16.34 1.29
CA PRO A 4 7.62 16.20 -0.16
C PRO A 4 7.47 14.77 -0.70
N ALA A 5 7.47 13.74 0.17
CA ALA A 5 7.25 12.34 -0.22
C ALA A 5 5.79 12.01 -0.61
N MET A 6 4.84 12.92 -0.40
CA MET A 6 3.41 12.73 -0.69
C MET A 6 2.92 13.59 -1.87
N THR A 7 3.67 13.60 -2.96
CA THR A 7 3.43 14.44 -4.15
C THR A 7 2.62 13.77 -5.27
N GLY A 8 2.10 12.55 -5.03
CA GLY A 8 1.21 11.83 -5.95
C GLY A 8 -0.27 11.91 -5.56
N PRO A 9 -1.16 11.22 -6.29
CA PRO A 9 -2.56 11.07 -5.89
C PRO A 9 -2.68 10.60 -4.44
N LEU A 10 -3.46 11.32 -3.66
CA LEU A 10 -3.68 11.05 -2.23
C LEU A 10 -5.01 10.36 -2.02
N ILE A 11 -5.00 9.30 -1.21
CA ILE A 11 -6.22 8.63 -0.75
C ILE A 11 -6.33 8.89 0.75
N ASN A 12 -7.34 9.65 1.17
CA ASN A 12 -7.63 9.87 2.59
C ASN A 12 -8.79 8.97 3.00
N THR A 13 -8.59 8.12 4.01
CA THR A 13 -9.64 7.22 4.52
C THR A 13 -9.27 6.67 5.90
N ASN A 14 -10.25 6.40 6.76
CA ASN A 14 -10.08 5.80 8.09
C ASN A 14 -9.07 6.49 9.03
N GLY A 15 -8.85 7.80 8.88
CA GLY A 15 -7.82 8.53 9.65
C GLY A 15 -6.39 8.29 9.14
N PHE A 16 -6.25 7.81 7.91
CA PHE A 16 -4.99 7.64 7.21
C PHE A 16 -4.96 8.42 5.90
N ARG A 17 -3.75 8.79 5.50
CA ARG A 17 -3.43 9.34 4.18
C ARG A 17 -2.47 8.40 3.48
N ILE A 18 -2.83 7.93 2.30
CA ILE A 18 -2.01 7.05 1.48
C ILE A 18 -1.50 7.81 0.25
N ALA A 19 -0.23 7.62 -0.08
CA ALA A 19 0.43 8.20 -1.25
C ALA A 19 1.32 7.16 -1.95
N GLY A 20 1.61 7.41 -3.24
CA GLY A 20 2.62 6.66 -3.97
C GLY A 20 2.28 5.19 -4.21
N LEU A 21 0.99 4.85 -4.31
CA LEU A 21 0.54 3.48 -4.56
C LEU A 21 1.02 3.01 -5.95
N ALA A 22 1.93 2.03 -5.98
CA ALA A 22 2.55 1.57 -7.21
C ALA A 22 2.89 0.08 -7.18
N ILE A 23 2.92 -0.57 -8.35
CA ILE A 23 3.41 -1.95 -8.51
C ILE A 23 4.90 -1.90 -8.86
N GLU A 24 5.75 -2.31 -7.93
CA GLU A 24 7.19 -2.46 -8.10
C GLU A 24 7.54 -3.86 -8.59
N ARG A 25 8.17 -3.93 -9.77
CA ARG A 25 8.69 -5.16 -10.38
C ARG A 25 10.22 -5.08 -10.43
N PRO A 26 10.95 -5.72 -9.51
CA PRO A 26 12.41 -5.72 -9.54
C PRO A 26 12.89 -6.29 -10.89
N ARG A 27 13.66 -5.50 -11.64
CA ARG A 27 14.33 -5.95 -12.87
C ARG A 27 15.79 -6.28 -12.50
N GLY A 28 16.17 -7.55 -12.55
CA GLY A 28 17.54 -7.98 -12.22
C GLY A 28 17.75 -9.50 -12.31
N THR A 29 19.01 -9.91 -12.37
CA THR A 29 19.46 -11.31 -12.54
C THR A 29 19.84 -12.03 -11.24
N LYS A 30 19.84 -11.36 -10.08
CA LYS A 30 20.19 -11.96 -8.78
C LYS A 30 19.08 -11.74 -7.74
N GLY A 31 18.60 -12.82 -7.13
CA GLY A 31 17.56 -12.80 -6.08
C GLY A 31 16.13 -13.15 -6.57
N SER A 32 15.24 -13.44 -5.61
CA SER A 32 13.83 -13.77 -5.89
C SER A 32 13.10 -12.57 -6.52
N LYS A 33 12.56 -12.76 -7.72
CA LYS A 33 11.90 -11.72 -8.55
C LYS A 33 10.47 -11.45 -8.08
N LEU A 34 10.30 -11.16 -6.79
CA LEU A 34 8.98 -10.92 -6.22
C LEU A 34 8.49 -9.52 -6.59
N THR A 35 7.26 -9.46 -7.09
CA THR A 35 6.57 -8.20 -7.39
C THR A 35 5.82 -7.75 -6.14
N TYR A 36 5.79 -6.45 -5.90
CA TYR A 36 5.11 -5.88 -4.74
C TYR A 36 4.24 -4.71 -5.14
N VAL A 37 3.16 -4.48 -4.39
CA VAL A 37 2.58 -3.14 -4.31
C VAL A 37 3.25 -2.41 -3.16
N THR A 38 3.76 -1.22 -3.43
CA THR A 38 4.34 -0.33 -2.42
C THR A 38 3.52 0.94 -2.32
N GLY A 39 3.65 1.60 -1.18
CA GLY A 39 3.10 2.93 -0.95
C GLY A 39 3.44 3.40 0.45
N LEU A 40 3.07 4.65 0.73
CA LEU A 40 3.27 5.29 2.02
C LEU A 40 1.91 5.54 2.65
N MET A 41 1.71 5.04 3.86
CA MET A 41 0.55 5.34 4.70
C MET A 41 1.00 6.24 5.84
N GLN A 42 0.33 7.37 6.04
CA GLN A 42 0.49 8.25 7.18
C GLN A 42 -0.75 8.15 8.06
N ASN A 43 -0.55 7.92 9.36
CA ASN A 43 -1.58 8.17 10.35
C ASN A 43 -1.73 9.68 10.52
N ILE A 44 -2.93 10.23 10.28
CA ILE A 44 -3.18 11.67 10.42
C ILE A 44 -3.83 12.02 11.77
N GLU A 45 -4.03 11.03 12.62
CA GLU A 45 -4.58 11.19 13.96
C GLU A 45 -3.47 11.46 14.99
N ALA A 46 -3.83 12.17 16.06
CA ALA A 46 -2.95 12.45 17.20
C ALA A 46 -2.75 11.25 18.16
N LYS A 47 -3.26 10.07 17.80
CA LYS A 47 -3.14 8.81 18.57
C LYS A 47 -2.49 7.74 17.71
N LYS A 48 -1.70 6.84 18.32
CA LYS A 48 -1.21 5.65 17.63
C LYS A 48 -2.36 4.71 17.26
N ARG A 49 -2.17 3.97 16.17
CA ARG A 49 -3.09 2.96 15.65
C ARG A 49 -2.42 1.60 15.75
N PHE A 50 -3.19 0.57 16.06
CA PHE A 50 -2.69 -0.79 16.29
C PHE A 50 -3.28 -1.74 15.26
N GLY A 51 -2.52 -2.80 14.96
CA GLY A 51 -3.01 -3.90 14.13
C GLY A 51 -3.43 -3.46 12.73
N VAL A 52 -2.75 -2.49 12.12
CA VAL A 52 -3.19 -1.88 10.87
C VAL A 52 -2.86 -2.80 9.69
N ARG A 53 -3.89 -3.19 8.95
CA ARG A 53 -3.81 -3.96 7.71
C ARG A 53 -4.30 -3.14 6.53
N ILE A 54 -3.51 -3.11 5.47
CA ILE A 54 -3.94 -2.56 4.18
C ILE A 54 -4.36 -3.70 3.24
N GLU A 55 -5.49 -3.53 2.58
CA GLU A 55 -6.00 -4.46 1.57
C GLU A 55 -6.09 -3.77 0.21
N LEU A 56 -5.56 -4.40 -0.83
CA LEU A 56 -5.42 -3.83 -2.17
C LEU A 56 -6.00 -4.79 -3.20
N ASN A 57 -6.87 -4.30 -4.11
CA ASN A 57 -7.26 -5.13 -5.25
C ASN A 57 -6.19 -5.01 -6.34
N LEU A 58 -5.81 -6.16 -6.88
CA LEU A 58 -4.96 -6.26 -8.05
C LEU A 58 -5.84 -6.40 -9.28
N LEU A 59 -5.67 -5.52 -10.25
CA LEU A 59 -6.43 -5.53 -11.50
C LEU A 59 -5.49 -5.81 -12.68
N ASP A 60 -6.00 -6.47 -13.70
CA ASP A 60 -5.29 -6.60 -14.98
C ASP A 60 -5.41 -5.31 -15.83
N ARG A 61 -4.93 -5.37 -17.07
CA ARG A 61 -4.96 -4.21 -18.00
C ARG A 61 -6.37 -3.82 -18.44
N SER A 62 -7.34 -4.73 -18.34
CA SER A 62 -8.74 -4.46 -18.67
C SER A 62 -9.51 -3.87 -17.48
N GLY A 63 -8.88 -3.79 -16.31
CA GLY A 63 -9.53 -3.38 -15.06
C GLY A 63 -10.23 -4.52 -14.33
N ALA A 64 -10.15 -5.76 -14.83
CA ALA A 64 -10.72 -6.91 -14.14
C ALA A 64 -9.88 -7.29 -12.92
N LYS A 65 -10.54 -7.58 -11.81
CA LYS A 65 -9.86 -8.02 -10.58
C LYS A 65 -9.25 -9.41 -10.78
N VAL A 66 -7.94 -9.51 -10.61
CA VAL A 66 -7.17 -10.76 -10.71
C VAL A 66 -6.67 -11.26 -9.36
N GLY A 67 -6.71 -10.43 -8.32
CA GLY A 67 -6.29 -10.86 -6.99
C GLY A 67 -6.39 -9.78 -5.92
N VAL A 68 -5.82 -10.09 -4.76
CA VAL A 68 -5.68 -9.20 -3.61
C VAL A 68 -4.23 -9.25 -3.14
N ALA A 69 -3.71 -8.13 -2.67
CA ALA A 69 -2.45 -8.06 -1.93
C ALA A 69 -2.70 -7.36 -0.59
N THR A 70 -2.06 -7.83 0.46
CA THR A 70 -2.17 -7.26 1.81
C THR A 70 -0.81 -7.05 2.43
N ASP A 71 -0.71 -6.07 3.32
CA ASP A 71 0.41 -5.91 4.22
C ASP A 71 -0.12 -5.49 5.61
N TYR A 72 0.69 -5.71 6.63
CA TYR A 72 0.31 -5.50 8.03
C TYR A 72 1.45 -4.83 8.81
N THR A 73 1.09 -3.91 9.70
CA THR A 73 1.98 -3.42 10.74
C THR A 73 1.27 -3.42 12.09
N ALA A 74 1.98 -3.86 13.13
CA ALA A 74 1.42 -3.93 14.48
C ALA A 74 1.10 -2.55 15.05
N VAL A 75 1.87 -1.52 14.68
CA VAL A 75 1.71 -0.15 15.18
C VAL A 75 2.00 0.85 14.08
N VAL A 76 1.17 1.90 14.01
CA VAL A 76 1.50 3.16 13.32
C VAL A 76 1.41 4.28 14.36
N GLU A 77 2.54 4.93 14.64
CA GLU A 77 2.59 6.00 15.64
C GLU A 77 1.68 7.19 15.30
N SER A 78 1.39 8.02 16.29
CA SER A 78 0.70 9.31 16.09
C SER A 78 1.46 10.15 15.07
N MET A 79 0.75 10.69 14.06
CA MET A 79 1.35 11.40 12.91
C MET A 79 2.41 10.60 12.14
N GLY A 80 2.57 9.32 12.46
CA GLY A 80 3.62 8.43 11.99
C GLY A 80 3.36 7.94 10.57
N MET A 81 4.41 7.36 9.98
CA MET A 81 4.37 6.85 8.63
C MET A 81 4.77 5.38 8.59
N TRP A 82 4.12 4.64 7.71
CA TRP A 82 4.42 3.25 7.41
C TRP A 82 4.55 3.08 5.90
N ARG A 83 5.71 2.60 5.45
CA ARG A 83 5.91 2.19 4.06
C ARG A 83 5.53 0.71 3.95
N PHE A 84 4.37 0.44 3.35
CA PHE A 84 3.91 -0.92 3.14
C PHE A 84 4.50 -1.52 1.86
N ARG A 85 4.60 -2.85 1.84
CA ARG A 85 5.10 -3.66 0.74
C ARG A 85 4.31 -4.98 0.65
N ALA A 86 3.16 -4.92 0.00
CA ALA A 86 2.26 -6.06 -0.16
C ALA A 86 2.71 -6.96 -1.33
N LEU A 87 2.88 -8.27 -1.10
CA LEU A 87 3.33 -9.22 -2.13
C LEU A 87 2.27 -9.42 -3.21
N VAL A 88 2.69 -9.36 -4.48
CA VAL A 88 1.85 -9.64 -5.65
C VAL A 88 2.16 -11.03 -6.19
N LEU A 89 1.19 -11.93 -6.10
CA LEU A 89 1.31 -13.31 -6.57
C LEU A 89 0.89 -13.48 -8.04
N ASP A 90 -0.15 -12.77 -8.48
CA ASP A 90 -0.62 -12.85 -9.87
C ASP A 90 0.15 -11.88 -10.78
N ARG A 91 0.88 -12.43 -11.75
CA ARG A 91 1.69 -11.67 -12.70
C ARG A 91 0.87 -10.84 -13.69
N ARG A 92 -0.43 -11.13 -13.83
CA ARG A 92 -1.36 -10.36 -14.67
C ARG A 92 -1.71 -9.00 -14.04
N ALA A 93 -1.46 -8.82 -12.75
CA ALA A 93 -1.65 -7.56 -12.05
C ALA A 93 -0.88 -6.44 -12.77
N ALA A 94 -1.62 -5.49 -13.32
CA ALA A 94 -1.12 -4.34 -14.05
C ALA A 94 -1.49 -3.02 -13.36
N GLN A 95 -2.60 -3.01 -12.63
CA GLN A 95 -3.12 -1.86 -11.90
C GLN A 95 -3.45 -2.28 -10.46
N VAL A 96 -3.59 -1.28 -9.60
CA VAL A 96 -3.92 -1.47 -8.18
C VAL A 96 -4.86 -0.38 -7.71
N ASN A 97 -5.79 -0.73 -6.83
CA ASN A 97 -6.56 0.23 -6.06
C ASN A 97 -6.64 -0.20 -4.59
N LEU A 98 -6.97 0.76 -3.73
CA LEU A 98 -7.23 0.49 -2.33
C LEU A 98 -8.57 -0.24 -2.19
N ALA A 99 -8.56 -1.42 -1.57
CA ALA A 99 -9.77 -2.15 -1.23
C ALA A 99 -10.28 -1.76 0.17
N GLY A 100 -9.37 -1.57 1.13
CA GLY A 100 -9.73 -1.17 2.48
C GLY A 100 -8.55 -1.06 3.43
N ILE A 101 -8.82 -0.53 4.62
CA ILE A 101 -7.92 -0.52 5.77
C ILE A 101 -8.67 -1.15 6.94
N ARG A 102 -8.06 -2.12 7.61
CA ARG A 102 -8.63 -2.82 8.77
C ARG A 102 -7.69 -2.69 9.96
N GLU A 103 -8.27 -2.80 11.14
CA GLU A 103 -7.56 -2.84 12.42
C GLU A 103 -8.02 -4.11 13.15
N ASP A 104 -7.05 -4.89 13.63
CA ASP A 104 -7.25 -6.12 14.40
C ASP A 104 -6.89 -5.92 15.88
#